data_AF-A0A3G1KU27-F1
#
_entry.id   AF-A0A3G1KU27-F1
#
_cell.length_a   1.000
_cell.length_b   1.000
_cell.length_c   1.000
_cell.angle_alpha   90.00
_cell.angle_beta   90.00
_cell.angle_gamma   90.00
#
_symmetry.space_group_name_H-M   'P 1'
#
loop_
_entity.id
_entity.type
_entity.pdbx_description
1 polymer ?
#
loop_
_entity_poly.entity_id
_entity_poly.type
_entity_poly.pdbx_seq_one_letter_code
_entity_poly.pdbx_strand_id
1 'polypeptide(L)'
;MMNIDIDKGFDRINDFIQNGKIYEACAEFQNLIKIADTEKDKEHLAIFYYEYAILLFHNKSYEESVKMLIAAYDLDYMKDQILEMIYDCFIDPNKEEFEDTYKINLQAFDSNYFGEKIVFKDLLLDFIPVTDNRYFVFDKEENSFKGLLDITDIKEGTKQYVVENLQDEFSDFLFVDIWDVRKLNQYKQSLQGYGIYCLMNYPGKMLAFLKIPSIISFFSDMIVFGSDEKLYHYFYNRKEVYLPRNIAGLDQSRRAEINELIDKIHQYRLTPEGRTDSNVLLSICIPSYNRGHRALESVYSLQNMK
;
A
#
# COMPACT_ATOMS: atom_id res chain seq x y z
N MET A 1 -37.14 -14.54 -22.04
CA MET A 1 -36.12 -14.73 -20.98
C MET A 1 -36.19 -16.19 -20.58
N MET A 2 -35.12 -16.94 -20.83
CA MET A 2 -35.06 -18.37 -20.54
C MET A 2 -34.63 -18.51 -19.09
N ASN A 3 -35.52 -19.02 -18.23
CA ASN A 3 -35.17 -19.47 -16.88
C ASN A 3 -34.18 -20.63 -17.06
N ILE A 4 -32.89 -20.35 -17.00
CA ILE A 4 -31.88 -21.40 -16.87
C ILE A 4 -31.97 -21.83 -15.40
N ASP A 5 -32.46 -23.05 -15.23
CA ASP A 5 -32.54 -23.75 -13.97
C ASP A 5 -31.11 -24.09 -13.52
N ILE A 6 -30.64 -23.47 -12.45
CA ILE A 6 -29.26 -23.58 -11.95
C ILE A 6 -28.92 -25.05 -11.67
N ASP A 7 -29.88 -25.84 -11.17
CA ASP A 7 -29.73 -27.27 -10.90
C ASP A 7 -29.40 -28.06 -12.17
N LYS A 8 -30.06 -27.74 -13.29
CA LYS A 8 -29.74 -28.35 -14.60
C LYS A 8 -28.40 -27.89 -15.16
N GLY A 9 -27.94 -26.71 -14.74
CA GLY A 9 -26.58 -26.25 -15.00
C GLY A 9 -25.55 -27.14 -14.33
N PHE A 10 -25.74 -27.44 -13.05
CA PHE A 10 -24.87 -28.34 -12.29
C PHE A 10 -24.83 -29.76 -12.84
N ASP A 11 -25.97 -30.32 -13.23
CA ASP A 11 -26.02 -31.65 -13.86
C ASP A 11 -25.16 -31.71 -15.13
N ARG A 12 -25.21 -30.64 -15.96
CA ARG A 12 -24.40 -30.55 -17.18
C ARG A 12 -22.91 -30.39 -16.89
N ILE A 13 -22.57 -29.59 -15.89
CA ILE A 13 -21.19 -29.44 -15.42
C ILE A 13 -20.64 -30.80 -14.96
N ASN A 14 -21.40 -31.52 -14.14
CA ASN A 14 -20.99 -32.83 -13.62
C ASN A 14 -20.81 -33.84 -14.76
N ASP A 15 -21.71 -33.86 -15.74
CA ASP A 15 -21.56 -34.69 -16.94
C ASP A 15 -20.28 -34.32 -17.72
N PHE A 16 -19.99 -33.02 -17.89
CA PHE A 16 -18.76 -32.59 -18.55
C PHE A 16 -17.51 -33.02 -17.79
N ILE A 17 -17.48 -32.85 -16.46
CA ILE A 17 -16.36 -33.29 -15.62
C ILE A 17 -16.15 -34.80 -15.73
N GLN A 18 -17.22 -35.59 -15.57
CA GLN A 18 -17.15 -37.06 -15.66
C GLN A 18 -16.66 -37.55 -17.03
N ASN A 19 -16.96 -36.81 -18.09
CA ASN A 19 -16.52 -37.11 -19.46
C ASN A 19 -15.19 -36.45 -19.84
N GLY A 20 -14.46 -35.82 -18.90
CA GLY A 20 -13.17 -35.16 -19.16
C GLY A 20 -13.25 -33.89 -20.01
N LYS A 21 -14.45 -33.32 -20.19
CA LYS A 21 -14.73 -32.10 -20.97
C LYS A 21 -14.56 -30.85 -20.11
N ILE A 22 -13.33 -30.63 -19.65
CA ILE A 22 -13.01 -29.60 -18.66
C ILE A 22 -13.30 -28.18 -19.18
N TYR A 23 -13.01 -27.90 -20.45
CA TYR A 23 -13.25 -26.56 -21.02
C TYR A 23 -14.74 -26.23 -21.10
N GLU A 24 -15.56 -27.21 -21.49
CA GLU A 24 -17.02 -27.08 -21.54
C GLU A 24 -17.60 -26.93 -20.13
N ALA A 25 -17.07 -27.67 -19.16
CA ALA A 25 -17.42 -27.46 -17.75
C ALA A 25 -17.12 -26.02 -17.34
N CYS A 26 -15.89 -25.52 -17.54
CA CYS A 26 -15.50 -24.14 -17.21
C CYS A 26 -16.38 -23.08 -17.89
N ALA A 27 -16.73 -23.28 -19.17
CA ALA A 27 -17.60 -22.36 -19.90
C ALA A 27 -19.02 -22.33 -19.32
N GLU A 28 -19.57 -23.50 -18.98
CA GLU A 28 -20.87 -23.60 -18.33
C GLU A 28 -20.83 -22.97 -16.92
N PHE A 29 -19.74 -23.19 -16.17
CA PHE A 29 -19.50 -22.49 -14.92
C PHE A 29 -19.62 -20.96 -15.13
N GLN A 30 -18.85 -20.37 -16.04
CA GLN A 30 -18.88 -18.92 -16.27
C GLN A 30 -20.27 -18.37 -16.66
N ASN A 31 -21.08 -19.16 -17.36
CA ASN A 31 -22.43 -18.75 -17.74
C ASN A 31 -23.36 -18.73 -16.53
N LEU A 32 -23.28 -19.70 -15.63
CA LEU A 32 -24.11 -19.75 -14.43
C LEU A 32 -23.82 -18.60 -13.46
N ILE A 33 -22.53 -18.21 -13.30
CA ILE A 33 -22.16 -17.04 -12.48
C ILE A 33 -22.91 -15.78 -12.90
N LYS A 34 -22.96 -15.51 -14.22
CA LYS A 34 -23.60 -14.31 -14.76
C LYS A 34 -25.11 -14.27 -14.52
N ILE A 35 -25.73 -15.43 -14.34
CA ILE A 35 -27.18 -15.57 -14.17
C ILE A 35 -27.56 -15.50 -12.67
N ALA A 36 -26.75 -16.12 -11.81
CA ALA A 36 -27.00 -16.23 -10.37
C ALA A 36 -26.97 -14.90 -9.60
N ASP A 37 -26.42 -13.82 -10.18
CA ASP A 37 -26.27 -12.49 -9.58
C ASP A 37 -27.61 -11.72 -9.36
N THR A 38 -28.77 -12.35 -9.58
CA THR A 38 -30.08 -11.67 -9.67
C THR A 38 -31.11 -12.02 -8.57
N GLU A 39 -30.64 -12.36 -7.37
CA GLU A 39 -31.43 -12.59 -6.13
C GLU A 39 -32.15 -13.96 -5.99
N LYS A 40 -31.44 -14.93 -5.39
CA LYS A 40 -31.88 -15.89 -4.35
C LYS A 40 -30.84 -17.00 -4.09
N ASP A 41 -29.78 -17.04 -4.87
CA ASP A 41 -28.86 -18.18 -4.97
C ASP A 41 -27.48 -17.96 -4.37
N LYS A 42 -27.34 -17.14 -3.31
CA LYS A 42 -26.01 -16.90 -2.71
C LYS A 42 -25.35 -18.18 -2.21
N GLU A 43 -26.13 -19.10 -1.63
CA GLU A 43 -25.63 -20.39 -1.15
C GLU A 43 -25.19 -21.29 -2.32
N HIS A 44 -26.04 -21.45 -3.35
CA HIS A 44 -25.68 -22.20 -4.56
C HIS A 44 -24.49 -21.59 -5.29
N LEU A 45 -24.41 -20.26 -5.35
CA LEU A 45 -23.30 -19.53 -5.96
C LEU A 45 -21.99 -19.72 -5.18
N ALA A 46 -22.07 -19.80 -3.85
CA ALA A 46 -20.89 -20.04 -3.03
C ALA A 46 -20.37 -21.48 -3.16
N ILE A 47 -21.27 -22.47 -3.15
CA ILE A 47 -20.95 -23.88 -3.46
C ILE A 47 -20.30 -23.95 -4.85
N PHE A 48 -20.92 -23.29 -5.81
CA PHE A 48 -20.45 -23.22 -7.18
C PHE A 48 -19.03 -22.67 -7.29
N TYR A 49 -18.75 -21.54 -6.62
CA TYR A 49 -17.42 -20.93 -6.64
C TYR A 49 -16.39 -21.86 -6.03
N TYR A 50 -16.73 -22.53 -4.94
CA TYR A 50 -15.86 -23.51 -4.29
C TYR A 50 -15.54 -24.69 -5.22
N GLU A 51 -16.54 -25.37 -5.77
CA GLU A 51 -16.35 -26.50 -6.69
C GLU A 51 -15.55 -26.11 -7.94
N TYR A 52 -15.84 -24.92 -8.49
CA TYR A 52 -15.10 -24.41 -9.63
C TYR A 52 -13.64 -24.11 -9.27
N ALA A 53 -13.38 -23.59 -8.07
CA ALA A 53 -12.03 -23.38 -7.59
C ALA A 53 -11.24 -24.69 -7.52
N ILE A 54 -11.83 -25.77 -6.99
CA ILE A 54 -11.20 -27.09 -6.93
C ILE A 54 -10.85 -27.60 -8.33
N LEU A 55 -11.77 -27.46 -9.29
CA LEU A 55 -11.50 -27.81 -10.68
C LEU A 55 -10.34 -27.00 -11.27
N LEU A 56 -10.33 -25.68 -11.07
CA LEU A 56 -9.25 -24.80 -11.55
C LEU A 56 -7.91 -25.14 -10.91
N PHE A 57 -7.90 -25.47 -9.61
CA PHE A 57 -6.71 -25.89 -8.89
C PHE A 57 -6.09 -27.15 -9.51
N HIS A 58 -6.90 -28.18 -9.76
CA HIS A 58 -6.44 -29.42 -10.40
C HIS A 58 -5.92 -29.20 -11.82
N ASN A 59 -6.42 -28.18 -12.52
CA ASN A 59 -5.93 -27.76 -13.84
C ASN A 59 -4.76 -26.77 -13.78
N LYS A 60 -4.19 -26.51 -12.60
CA LYS A 60 -3.05 -25.59 -12.37
C LYS A 60 -3.35 -24.13 -12.72
N SER A 61 -4.62 -23.76 -12.80
CA SER A 61 -5.07 -22.36 -12.95
C SER A 61 -5.18 -21.72 -11.56
N TYR A 62 -4.04 -21.57 -10.88
CA TYR A 62 -3.99 -21.22 -9.46
C TYR A 62 -4.55 -19.84 -9.13
N GLU A 63 -4.27 -18.82 -9.93
CA GLU A 63 -4.78 -17.48 -9.69
C GLU A 63 -6.31 -17.46 -9.76
N GLU A 64 -6.88 -18.05 -10.80
CA GLU A 64 -8.33 -18.17 -11.01
C GLU A 64 -8.96 -19.03 -9.91
N SER A 65 -8.30 -20.12 -9.51
CA SER A 65 -8.72 -20.94 -8.38
C SER A 65 -8.84 -20.11 -7.11
N VAL A 66 -7.80 -19.35 -6.74
CA VAL A 66 -7.83 -18.52 -5.52
C VAL A 66 -8.89 -17.43 -5.63
N LYS A 67 -9.09 -16.80 -6.81
CA LYS A 67 -10.19 -15.84 -7.01
C LYS A 67 -11.55 -16.46 -6.69
N MET A 68 -11.79 -17.69 -7.13
CA MET A 68 -13.05 -18.38 -6.87
C MET A 68 -13.19 -18.79 -5.40
N LEU A 69 -12.11 -19.24 -4.74
CA LEU A 69 -12.12 -19.47 -3.29
C LEU A 69 -12.47 -18.21 -2.50
N ILE A 70 -11.88 -17.07 -2.86
CA ILE A 70 -12.19 -15.77 -2.24
C ILE A 70 -13.67 -15.42 -2.47
N ALA A 71 -14.19 -15.62 -3.67
CA ALA A 71 -15.60 -15.37 -3.96
C ALA A 71 -16.55 -16.25 -3.13
N ALA A 72 -16.22 -17.53 -2.92
CA ALA A 72 -16.96 -18.40 -2.02
C ALA A 72 -16.85 -17.94 -0.55
N TYR A 73 -15.64 -17.58 -0.11
CA TYR A 73 -15.38 -17.07 1.23
C TYR A 73 -16.18 -15.80 1.55
N ASP A 74 -16.23 -14.85 0.62
CA ASP A 74 -16.96 -13.58 0.78
C ASP A 74 -18.48 -13.80 0.86
N LEU A 75 -18.98 -14.95 0.37
CA LEU A 75 -20.37 -15.40 0.54
C LEU A 75 -20.60 -16.22 1.82
N ASP A 76 -19.64 -16.23 2.75
CA ASP A 76 -19.71 -16.92 4.04
C ASP A 76 -19.74 -18.46 3.95
N TYR A 77 -19.28 -19.02 2.83
CA TYR A 77 -19.28 -20.46 2.59
C TYR A 77 -17.97 -21.11 3.02
N MET A 78 -18.05 -22.13 3.89
CA MET A 78 -16.94 -23.01 4.28
C MET A 78 -15.62 -22.26 4.57
N LYS A 79 -15.71 -21.11 5.25
CA LYS A 79 -14.59 -20.19 5.44
C LYS A 79 -13.34 -20.86 6.01
N ASP A 80 -13.52 -21.70 7.03
CA ASP A 80 -12.41 -22.39 7.68
C ASP A 80 -11.73 -23.39 6.73
N GLN A 81 -12.50 -24.17 5.98
CA GLN A 81 -11.94 -25.13 5.01
C GLN A 81 -11.26 -24.44 3.83
N ILE A 82 -11.82 -23.31 3.38
CA ILE A 82 -11.21 -22.48 2.34
C ILE A 82 -9.86 -21.94 2.82
N LEU A 83 -9.80 -21.42 4.05
CA LEU A 83 -8.54 -20.96 4.63
C LEU A 83 -7.55 -22.10 4.81
N GLU A 84 -7.97 -23.24 5.37
CA GLU A 84 -7.12 -24.43 5.50
C GLU A 84 -6.50 -24.83 4.16
N MET A 85 -7.31 -24.95 3.10
CA MET A 85 -6.82 -25.23 1.75
C MET A 85 -5.83 -24.15 1.25
N ILE A 86 -6.13 -22.87 1.44
CA ILE A 86 -5.25 -21.78 1.02
C ILE A 86 -3.90 -21.86 1.75
N TYR A 87 -3.92 -22.10 3.07
CA TYR A 87 -2.69 -22.17 3.85
C TYR A 87 -1.86 -23.40 3.46
N ASP A 88 -2.48 -24.58 3.42
CA ASP A 88 -1.82 -25.84 3.10
C ASP A 88 -1.21 -25.85 1.69
N CYS A 89 -1.91 -25.27 0.72
CA CYS A 89 -1.51 -25.34 -0.69
C CYS A 89 -0.61 -24.17 -1.13
N PHE A 90 -0.72 -23.00 -0.50
CA PHE A 90 -0.05 -21.79 -0.99
C PHE A 90 0.84 -21.09 0.03
N ILE A 91 0.46 -21.02 1.31
CA ILE A 91 1.22 -20.23 2.30
C ILE A 91 2.29 -21.08 2.97
N ASP A 92 1.91 -22.21 3.56
CA ASP A 92 2.82 -23.07 4.32
C ASP A 92 3.98 -23.63 3.47
N PRO A 93 3.78 -24.04 2.21
CA PRO A 93 4.88 -24.45 1.34
C PRO A 93 5.93 -23.35 1.09
N ASN A 94 5.54 -22.07 1.19
CA ASN A 94 6.39 -20.90 0.92
C ASN A 94 6.82 -20.16 2.20
N LYS A 95 6.50 -20.71 3.38
CA LYS A 95 6.66 -20.03 4.67
C LYS A 95 8.12 -19.70 5.01
N GLU A 96 9.03 -20.63 4.76
CA GLU A 96 10.46 -20.45 5.01
C GLU A 96 11.02 -19.33 4.13
N GLU A 97 10.67 -19.31 2.84
CA GLU A 97 11.07 -18.26 1.90
C GLU A 97 10.53 -16.88 2.33
N PHE A 98 9.27 -16.79 2.75
CA PHE A 98 8.71 -15.55 3.26
C PHE A 98 9.40 -15.07 4.54
N GLU A 99 9.76 -15.98 5.44
CA GLU A 99 10.44 -15.62 6.69
C GLU A 99 11.85 -15.11 6.43
N ASP A 100 12.60 -15.76 5.54
CA ASP A 100 13.96 -15.34 5.19
C ASP A 100 13.96 -14.03 4.41
N THR A 101 13.03 -13.88 3.45
CA THR A 101 12.83 -12.63 2.71
C THR A 101 12.48 -11.49 3.66
N TYR A 102 11.60 -11.73 4.62
CA TYR A 102 11.24 -10.72 5.64
C TYR A 102 12.46 -10.25 6.43
N LYS A 103 13.30 -11.18 6.90
CA LYS A 103 14.52 -10.84 7.66
C LYS A 103 15.48 -9.98 6.83
N ILE A 104 15.75 -10.39 5.58
CA ILE A 104 16.65 -9.67 4.67
C ILE A 104 16.11 -8.26 4.38
N ASN A 105 14.83 -8.17 4.02
CA ASN A 105 14.21 -6.89 3.69
C ASN A 105 14.10 -5.96 4.90
N LEU A 106 13.79 -6.49 6.09
CA LEU A 106 13.77 -5.71 7.33
C LEU A 106 15.15 -5.13 7.67
N GLN A 107 16.22 -5.90 7.45
CA GLN A 107 17.59 -5.42 7.65
C GLN A 107 17.94 -4.30 6.66
N ALA A 108 17.58 -4.46 5.38
CA ALA A 108 17.81 -3.43 4.37
C ALA A 108 16.97 -2.17 4.61
N PHE A 109 15.79 -2.31 5.22
CA PHE A 109 14.88 -1.22 5.52
C PHE A 109 15.22 -0.45 6.81
N ASP A 110 16.13 -0.98 7.63
CA ASP A 110 16.38 -0.50 9.00
C ASP A 110 16.79 0.99 9.07
N SER A 111 17.55 1.48 8.09
CA SER A 111 17.95 2.89 8.05
C SER A 111 16.81 3.86 7.75
N ASN A 112 15.74 3.34 7.14
CA ASN A 112 14.60 4.10 6.64
C ASN A 112 13.37 3.95 7.57
N TYR A 113 13.43 3.06 8.56
CA TYR A 113 12.33 2.78 9.47
C TYR A 113 12.62 3.24 10.90
N PHE A 114 11.77 4.13 11.40
CA PHE A 114 11.81 4.65 12.76
C PHE A 114 10.60 4.13 13.53
N GLY A 115 10.67 2.89 14.00
CA GLY A 115 9.61 2.25 14.76
C GLY A 115 10.07 0.95 15.42
N GLU A 116 9.13 0.25 16.05
CA GLU A 116 9.41 -1.06 16.65
C GLU A 116 9.44 -2.15 15.59
N LYS A 117 10.47 -3.01 15.64
CA LYS A 117 10.55 -4.17 14.76
C LYS A 117 9.54 -5.21 15.23
N ILE A 118 8.72 -5.69 14.30
CA ILE A 118 7.72 -6.72 14.57
C ILE A 118 8.30 -8.07 14.14
N VAL A 119 8.09 -9.11 14.94
CA VAL A 119 8.57 -10.46 14.57
C VAL A 119 7.64 -11.07 13.52
N PHE A 120 8.18 -11.93 12.65
CA PHE A 120 7.47 -12.47 11.48
C PHE A 120 6.08 -13.05 11.80
N LYS A 121 5.96 -13.80 12.90
CA LYS A 121 4.71 -14.43 13.35
C LYS A 121 3.61 -13.43 13.76
N ASP A 122 3.99 -12.22 14.16
CA ASP A 122 3.09 -11.18 14.68
C ASP A 122 2.68 -10.19 13.57
N LEU A 123 3.14 -10.40 12.33
CA LEU A 123 2.73 -9.62 11.16
C LEU A 123 1.26 -9.89 10.82
N LEU A 124 0.53 -8.84 10.44
CA LEU A 124 -0.94 -8.87 10.35
C LEU A 124 -1.49 -9.26 8.98
N LEU A 125 -0.65 -9.26 7.94
CA LEU A 125 -1.03 -9.72 6.60
C LEU A 125 -0.31 -10.99 6.23
N ASP A 126 -1.01 -11.85 5.51
CA ASP A 126 -0.44 -12.99 4.80
C ASP A 126 -0.67 -12.84 3.30
N PHE A 127 0.25 -13.43 2.52
CA PHE A 127 0.31 -13.27 1.08
C PHE A 127 0.20 -14.65 0.45
N ILE A 128 -0.74 -14.79 -0.48
CA ILE A 128 -1.05 -16.05 -1.15
C ILE A 128 -0.41 -15.99 -2.53
N PRO A 129 0.74 -16.63 -2.74
CA PRO A 129 1.45 -16.59 -4.02
C PRO A 129 0.66 -17.38 -5.07
N VAL A 130 0.29 -16.72 -6.16
CA VAL A 130 -0.37 -17.37 -7.31
C VAL A 130 0.51 -17.40 -8.55
N THR A 131 1.50 -16.50 -8.60
CA THR A 131 2.65 -16.52 -9.51
C THR A 131 3.85 -15.90 -8.78
N ASP A 132 5.04 -15.93 -9.40
CA ASP A 132 6.26 -15.33 -8.83
C ASP A 132 6.11 -13.84 -8.44
N ASN A 133 5.21 -13.11 -9.11
CA ASN A 133 5.04 -11.67 -8.93
C ASN A 133 3.65 -11.26 -8.42
N ARG A 134 2.71 -12.20 -8.23
CA ARG A 134 1.31 -11.89 -7.91
C ARG A 134 0.87 -12.61 -6.65
N TYR A 135 0.29 -11.83 -5.73
CA TYR A 135 -0.06 -12.28 -4.38
C TYR A 135 -1.44 -11.77 -4.00
N PHE A 136 -2.35 -12.65 -3.59
CA PHE A 136 -3.56 -12.18 -2.89
C PHE A 136 -3.21 -11.82 -1.45
N VAL A 137 -3.77 -10.72 -0.96
CA VAL A 137 -3.49 -10.21 0.39
C VAL A 137 -4.62 -10.62 1.32
N PHE A 138 -4.32 -11.33 2.40
CA PHE A 138 -5.26 -11.66 3.46
C PHE A 138 -4.92 -10.89 4.74
N ASP A 139 -5.90 -10.19 5.29
CA ASP A 139 -5.79 -9.47 6.56
C ASP A 139 -6.31 -10.36 7.69
N LYS A 140 -5.41 -10.76 8.60
CA LYS A 140 -5.74 -11.66 9.72
C LYS A 140 -6.55 -10.99 10.82
N GLU A 141 -6.38 -9.69 10.99
CA GLU A 141 -7.12 -8.93 12.01
C GLU A 141 -8.57 -8.78 11.58
N GLU A 142 -8.78 -8.44 10.32
CA GLU A 142 -10.11 -8.23 9.74
C GLU A 142 -10.74 -9.51 9.16
N ASN A 143 -10.02 -10.63 9.13
CA ASN A 143 -10.39 -11.88 8.48
C ASN A 143 -10.99 -11.67 7.08
N SER A 144 -10.27 -10.94 6.22
CA SER A 144 -10.77 -10.57 4.90
C SER A 144 -9.68 -10.44 3.86
N PHE A 145 -10.03 -10.73 2.61
CA PHE A 145 -9.15 -10.53 1.46
C PHE A 145 -9.15 -9.06 1.04
N LYS A 146 -7.95 -8.51 0.84
CA LYS A 146 -7.72 -7.10 0.48
C LYS A 146 -7.43 -6.90 -1.00
N GLY A 147 -7.64 -7.93 -1.82
CA GLY A 147 -7.39 -7.94 -3.26
C GLY A 147 -5.97 -8.40 -3.62
N LEU A 148 -5.60 -8.15 -4.87
CA LEU A 148 -4.34 -8.62 -5.46
C LEU A 148 -3.24 -7.57 -5.35
N LEU A 149 -2.02 -8.03 -5.09
CA LEU A 149 -0.76 -7.30 -5.22
C LEU A 149 -0.02 -7.85 -6.44
N ASP A 150 0.36 -6.97 -7.36
CA ASP A 150 1.23 -7.30 -8.49
C ASP A 150 2.53 -6.50 -8.37
N ILE A 151 3.66 -7.21 -8.27
CA ILE A 151 4.98 -6.60 -8.13
C ILE A 151 5.45 -5.96 -9.43
N THR A 152 4.96 -6.43 -10.59
CA THR A 152 5.29 -5.81 -11.88
C THR A 152 4.70 -4.41 -11.97
N ASP A 153 3.44 -4.22 -11.54
CA ASP A 153 2.79 -2.90 -11.46
C ASP A 153 3.55 -1.90 -10.57
N ILE A 154 4.16 -2.40 -9.48
CA ILE A 154 4.98 -1.58 -8.58
C ILE A 154 6.30 -1.15 -9.24
N LYS A 155 6.93 -2.05 -10.00
CA LYS A 155 8.20 -1.77 -10.69
C LYS A 155 8.00 -0.89 -11.92
N GLU A 156 6.96 -1.15 -12.70
CA GLU A 156 6.73 -0.54 -14.01
C GLU A 156 5.91 0.75 -13.96
N GLY A 157 5.14 0.99 -12.89
CA GLY A 157 4.43 2.25 -12.76
C GLY A 157 3.16 2.40 -13.55
N THR A 158 2.46 1.30 -13.78
CA THR A 158 1.40 1.20 -14.78
C THR A 158 0.17 2.07 -14.48
N LYS A 159 0.03 2.60 -13.25
CA LYS A 159 -1.06 3.51 -12.86
C LYS A 159 -0.54 4.76 -12.15
N GLN A 160 -0.53 5.88 -12.89
CA GLN A 160 -0.29 7.21 -12.32
C GLN A 160 -1.60 7.83 -11.87
N TYR A 161 -1.69 8.18 -10.58
CA TYR A 161 -2.59 9.23 -10.14
C TYR A 161 -1.77 10.51 -10.05
N VAL A 162 -2.20 11.54 -10.79
CA VAL A 162 -1.62 12.88 -10.64
C VAL A 162 -2.09 13.39 -9.27
N VAL A 163 -1.16 13.80 -8.41
CA VAL A 163 -1.51 14.56 -7.21
C VAL A 163 -2.00 15.93 -7.67
N GLU A 164 -3.30 16.06 -7.90
CA GLU A 164 -3.93 17.33 -8.20
C GLU A 164 -4.04 18.16 -6.92
N ASN A 165 -3.71 19.46 -7.00
CA ASN A 165 -3.77 20.43 -5.89
C ASN A 165 -2.74 20.20 -4.77
N LEU A 166 -1.46 20.27 -5.11
CA LEU A 166 -0.38 20.41 -4.12
C LEU A 166 -0.63 21.64 -3.24
N GLN A 167 -0.48 21.49 -1.93
CA GLN A 167 -0.54 22.63 -1.00
C GLN A 167 0.69 23.52 -1.16
N ASP A 168 1.85 22.91 -1.43
CA ASP A 168 3.13 23.58 -1.63
C ASP A 168 3.91 22.85 -2.72
N GLU A 169 4.10 23.48 -3.87
CA GLU A 169 4.76 22.87 -5.04
C GLU A 169 6.23 22.50 -4.81
N PHE A 170 6.86 23.05 -3.78
CA PHE A 170 8.28 22.82 -3.46
C PHE A 170 8.49 21.95 -2.22
N SER A 171 7.42 21.50 -1.56
CA SER A 171 7.53 20.77 -0.30
C SER A 171 7.44 19.26 -0.47
N ASP A 172 8.15 18.56 0.40
CA ASP A 172 8.10 17.10 0.55
C ASP A 172 6.72 16.62 1.01
N PHE A 173 6.49 15.31 0.89
CA PHE A 173 5.21 14.66 1.17
C PHE A 173 5.23 13.86 2.45
N LEU A 174 4.16 13.96 3.22
CA LEU A 174 3.88 13.10 4.36
C LEU A 174 2.58 12.34 4.13
N PHE A 175 2.69 11.04 3.91
CA PHE A 175 1.55 10.12 3.91
C PHE A 175 1.29 9.65 5.32
N VAL A 176 0.06 9.80 5.79
CA VAL A 176 -0.34 9.35 7.11
C VAL A 176 -1.42 8.29 6.95
N ASP A 177 -1.31 7.20 7.72
CA ASP A 177 -2.31 6.12 7.80
C ASP A 177 -2.53 5.31 6.53
N ILE A 178 -1.60 5.41 5.57
CA ILE A 178 -1.59 4.58 4.36
C ILE A 178 -0.57 3.45 4.51
N TRP A 179 -1.02 2.29 5.00
CA TRP A 179 -0.18 1.10 5.12
C TRP A 179 -0.10 0.27 3.83
N ASP A 180 -1.08 0.42 2.93
CA ASP A 180 -1.19 -0.39 1.71
C ASP A 180 -0.27 0.13 0.62
N VAL A 181 0.79 -0.64 0.32
CA VAL A 181 1.79 -0.31 -0.71
C VAL A 181 1.15 -0.07 -2.07
N ARG A 182 0.04 -0.75 -2.40
CA ARG A 182 -0.65 -0.57 -3.68
C ARG A 182 -1.26 0.82 -3.81
N LYS A 183 -1.75 1.38 -2.69
CA LYS A 183 -2.26 2.76 -2.63
C LYS A 183 -1.11 3.76 -2.65
N LEU A 184 -0.01 3.50 -1.94
CA LEU A 184 1.17 4.38 -1.98
C LEU A 184 1.80 4.44 -3.38
N ASN A 185 1.85 3.31 -4.10
CA ASN A 185 2.42 3.22 -5.43
C ASN A 185 1.71 4.12 -6.46
N GLN A 186 0.40 4.34 -6.29
CA GLN A 186 -0.39 5.25 -7.13
C GLN A 186 0.13 6.69 -7.12
N TYR A 187 0.77 7.10 -6.01
CA TYR A 187 1.34 8.44 -5.85
C TYR A 187 2.84 8.48 -6.14
N LYS A 188 3.59 7.44 -5.74
CA LYS A 188 5.06 7.47 -5.71
C LYS A 188 5.68 7.97 -7.02
N GLN A 189 5.11 7.57 -8.15
CA GLN A 189 5.63 7.92 -9.46
C GLN A 189 5.55 9.41 -9.80
N SER A 190 4.48 10.10 -9.39
CA SER A 190 4.33 11.54 -9.62
C SER A 190 5.19 12.36 -8.66
N LEU A 191 5.81 11.72 -7.66
CA LEU A 191 6.59 12.36 -6.61
C LEU A 191 8.11 12.21 -6.80
N GLN A 192 8.55 11.88 -8.02
CA GLN A 192 9.98 11.86 -8.33
C GLN A 192 10.63 13.21 -8.03
N GLY A 193 11.70 13.19 -7.23
CA GLY A 193 12.44 14.39 -6.82
C GLY A 193 12.00 14.99 -5.48
N TYR A 194 10.89 14.54 -4.90
CA TYR A 194 10.45 14.95 -3.57
C TYR A 194 10.86 13.94 -2.50
N GLY A 195 11.12 14.42 -1.28
CA GLY A 195 11.20 13.57 -0.11
C GLY A 195 9.83 12.93 0.20
N ILE A 196 9.81 11.63 0.45
CA ILE A 196 8.60 10.89 0.80
C ILE A 196 8.73 10.37 2.24
N TYR A 197 7.81 10.83 3.08
CA TYR A 197 7.69 10.43 4.47
C TYR A 197 6.37 9.70 4.69
N CYS A 198 6.37 8.70 5.56
CA CYS A 198 5.20 7.89 5.88
C CYS A 198 5.04 7.79 7.39
N LEU A 199 3.92 8.22 7.96
CA LEU A 199 3.55 8.00 9.37
C LEU A 199 2.50 6.91 9.45
N MET A 200 2.83 5.80 10.10
CA MET A 200 2.03 4.58 10.05
C MET A 200 1.38 4.27 11.40
N ASN A 201 0.04 4.19 11.43
CA ASN A 201 -0.69 3.69 12.61
C ASN A 201 -0.76 2.16 12.70
N TYR A 202 -0.47 1.44 11.61
CA TYR A 202 -0.52 -0.04 11.57
C TYR A 202 0.81 -0.64 11.08
N PRO A 203 1.89 -0.55 11.88
CA PRO A 203 3.20 -1.05 11.48
C PRO A 203 3.18 -2.54 11.13
N GLY A 204 2.35 -3.36 11.80
CA GLY A 204 2.22 -4.79 11.52
C GLY A 204 1.66 -5.12 10.14
N LYS A 205 0.79 -4.27 9.57
CA LYS A 205 0.27 -4.44 8.20
C LYS A 205 1.30 -3.99 7.17
N MET A 206 1.93 -2.84 7.37
CA MET A 206 2.93 -2.33 6.42
C MET A 206 4.19 -3.20 6.39
N LEU A 207 4.76 -3.56 7.55
CA LEU A 207 5.95 -4.41 7.62
C LEU A 207 5.68 -5.80 7.03
N ALA A 208 4.43 -6.26 6.98
CA ALA A 208 4.11 -7.54 6.35
C ALA A 208 4.49 -7.56 4.85
N PHE A 209 4.43 -6.42 4.16
CA PHE A 209 4.86 -6.35 2.75
C PHE A 209 6.32 -6.75 2.56
N LEU A 210 7.18 -6.60 3.57
CA LEU A 210 8.58 -7.02 3.52
C LEU A 210 8.75 -8.54 3.37
N LYS A 211 7.69 -9.34 3.54
CA LYS A 211 7.68 -10.78 3.17
C LYS A 211 7.86 -10.99 1.67
N ILE A 212 7.53 -10.00 0.83
CA ILE A 212 7.50 -10.15 -0.62
C ILE A 212 8.90 -9.90 -1.24
N PRO A 213 9.38 -10.79 -2.12
CA PRO A 213 10.64 -10.58 -2.83
C PRO A 213 10.66 -9.27 -3.63
N SER A 214 11.84 -8.63 -3.71
CA SER A 214 12.07 -7.36 -4.42
C SER A 214 11.28 -6.13 -3.94
N ILE A 215 10.40 -6.25 -2.94
CA ILE A 215 9.59 -5.10 -2.49
C ILE A 215 10.43 -3.97 -1.88
N ILE A 216 11.63 -4.29 -1.39
CA ILE A 216 12.48 -3.33 -0.69
C ILE A 216 12.86 -2.13 -1.55
N SER A 217 12.96 -2.28 -2.87
CA SER A 217 13.21 -1.16 -3.79
C SER A 217 12.05 -0.15 -3.82
N PHE A 218 10.84 -0.56 -3.44
CA PHE A 218 9.73 0.36 -3.26
C PHE A 218 9.98 1.31 -2.07
N PHE A 219 10.65 0.83 -1.02
CA PHE A 219 10.86 1.57 0.21
C PHE A 219 12.21 2.32 0.29
N SER A 220 13.11 2.14 -0.68
CA SER A 220 14.49 2.67 -0.63
C SER A 220 14.57 4.18 -0.47
N ASP A 221 13.59 4.90 -1.03
CA ASP A 221 13.58 6.37 -1.10
C ASP A 221 12.54 6.98 -0.15
N MET A 222 12.00 6.18 0.77
CA MET A 222 11.00 6.60 1.75
C MET A 222 11.56 6.54 3.16
N ILE A 223 11.13 7.47 4.00
CA ILE A 223 11.35 7.40 5.45
C ILE A 223 10.02 7.11 6.13
N VAL A 224 9.99 6.09 6.99
CA VAL A 224 8.77 5.60 7.61
C VAL A 224 8.86 5.68 9.12
N PHE A 225 7.85 6.27 9.75
CA PHE A 225 7.70 6.45 11.19
C PHE A 225 6.60 5.54 11.72
N GLY A 226 6.88 4.82 12.81
CA GLY A 226 5.90 3.97 13.50
C GLY A 226 5.04 4.71 14.52
N SER A 227 5.31 6.00 14.80
CA SER A 227 4.49 6.84 15.68
C SER A 227 4.79 8.32 15.52
N ASP A 228 3.87 9.17 16.01
CA ASP A 228 3.99 10.63 16.05
C ASP A 228 5.24 11.07 16.79
N GLU A 229 5.60 10.37 17.88
CA GLU A 229 6.81 10.62 18.65
C GLU A 229 8.07 10.40 17.82
N LYS A 230 8.12 9.33 17.01
CA LYS A 230 9.26 9.05 16.13
C LYS A 230 9.37 10.08 15.02
N LEU A 231 8.25 10.48 14.43
CA LEU A 231 8.21 11.58 13.45
C LEU A 231 8.72 12.88 14.08
N TYR A 232 8.19 13.23 15.26
CA TYR A 232 8.58 14.43 15.99
C TYR A 232 10.09 14.45 16.25
N HIS A 233 10.64 13.39 16.85
CA HIS A 233 12.07 13.34 17.16
C HIS A 233 12.95 13.38 15.92
N TYR A 234 12.54 12.75 14.81
CA TYR A 234 13.29 12.80 13.57
C TYR A 234 13.45 14.24 13.08
N PHE A 235 12.34 14.97 12.91
CA PHE A 235 12.37 16.34 12.39
C PHE A 235 12.85 17.37 13.43
N TYR A 236 12.62 17.14 14.71
CA TYR A 236 13.11 18.02 15.77
C TYR A 236 14.65 18.02 15.83
N ASN A 237 15.27 16.84 15.66
CA ASN A 237 16.72 16.69 15.74
C ASN A 237 17.44 16.99 14.42
N ARG A 238 16.81 16.74 13.27
CA ARG A 238 17.37 16.99 11.93
C ARG A 238 16.87 18.33 11.36
N LYS A 239 17.46 19.42 11.82
CA LYS A 239 17.03 20.80 11.53
C LYS A 239 17.25 21.18 10.06
N GLU A 240 18.22 20.56 9.41
CA GLU A 240 18.61 20.73 8.01
C GLU A 240 17.60 20.15 7.01
N VAL A 241 16.78 19.19 7.44
CA VAL A 241 15.77 18.53 6.60
C VAL A 241 14.50 19.38 6.59
N TYR A 242 13.99 19.72 5.40
CA TYR A 242 12.74 20.47 5.27
C TYR A 242 11.55 19.72 5.86
N LEU A 243 10.59 20.45 6.44
CA LEU A 243 9.36 19.84 6.93
C LEU A 243 8.43 19.56 5.75
N PRO A 244 7.85 18.35 5.66
CA PRO A 244 6.86 18.06 4.64
C PRO A 244 5.58 18.85 4.90
N ARG A 245 5.10 19.59 3.90
CA ARG A 245 3.85 20.37 3.98
C ARG A 245 2.75 19.77 3.13
N ASN A 246 3.09 18.87 2.20
CA ASN A 246 2.08 18.14 1.44
C ASN A 246 1.63 16.89 2.22
N ILE A 247 0.55 17.02 2.98
CA ILE A 247 0.06 15.95 3.86
C ILE A 247 -1.17 15.26 3.27
N ALA A 248 -1.08 13.94 3.10
CA ALA A 248 -2.13 13.09 2.51
C ALA A 248 -2.51 11.91 3.42
N GLY A 249 -3.68 11.31 3.16
CA GLY A 249 -4.15 10.09 3.84
C GLY A 249 -4.97 10.31 5.12
N LEU A 250 -5.43 11.54 5.38
CA LEU A 250 -6.05 11.92 6.65
C LEU A 250 -7.53 12.29 6.52
N ASP A 251 -8.30 11.98 7.56
CA ASP A 251 -9.54 12.69 7.87
C ASP A 251 -9.24 14.11 8.39
N GLN A 252 -10.29 14.92 8.57
CA GLN A 252 -10.13 16.32 9.00
C GLN A 252 -9.54 16.46 10.41
N SER A 253 -9.86 15.56 11.33
CA SER A 253 -9.39 15.63 12.72
C SER A 253 -7.90 15.32 12.79
N ARG A 254 -7.50 14.18 12.20
CA ARG A 254 -6.11 13.74 12.20
C ARG A 254 -5.21 14.70 11.42
N ARG A 255 -5.73 15.35 10.37
CA ARG A 255 -5.02 16.43 9.66
C ARG A 255 -4.70 17.62 10.58
N ALA A 256 -5.62 18.01 11.46
CA ALA A 256 -5.37 19.11 12.39
C ALA A 256 -4.24 18.77 13.39
N GLU A 257 -4.25 17.55 13.94
CA GLU A 257 -3.21 17.08 14.87
C GLU A 257 -1.82 17.06 14.23
N ILE A 258 -1.71 16.52 13.02
CA ILE A 258 -0.42 16.46 12.30
C ILE A 258 0.07 17.86 11.91
N ASN A 259 -0.84 18.76 11.51
CA ASN A 259 -0.48 20.15 11.26
C ASN A 259 0.06 20.84 12.53
N GLU A 260 -0.61 20.67 13.66
CA GLU A 260 -0.15 21.22 14.94
C GLU A 260 1.23 20.68 15.33
N LEU A 261 1.46 19.39 15.10
CA LEU A 261 2.76 18.76 15.34
C LEU A 261 3.87 19.38 14.47
N ILE A 262 3.61 19.55 13.17
CA ILE A 262 4.55 20.16 12.22
C ILE A 262 4.78 21.63 12.56
N ASP A 263 3.73 22.37 12.90
CA ASP A 263 3.82 23.77 13.31
C ASP A 263 4.64 23.93 14.59
N LYS A 264 4.47 23.04 15.57
CA LYS A 264 5.30 23.04 16.79
C LYS A 264 6.78 22.88 16.47
N ILE A 265 7.14 21.97 15.56
CA ILE A 265 8.53 21.78 15.12
C ILE A 265 9.01 23.02 14.36
N HIS A 266 8.16 23.59 13.50
CA HIS A 266 8.47 24.81 12.76
C HIS A 266 8.77 25.99 13.70
N GLN A 267 7.91 26.24 14.70
CA GLN A 267 8.11 27.31 15.68
C GLN A 267 9.42 27.14 16.45
N TYR A 268 9.75 25.92 16.87
CA TYR A 268 11.05 25.66 17.48
C TYR A 268 12.21 26.00 16.56
N ARG A 269 12.14 25.65 15.26
CA ARG A 269 13.19 25.95 14.28
C ARG A 269 13.37 27.45 13.98
N LEU A 270 12.44 28.31 14.40
CA LEU A 270 12.59 29.77 14.33
C LEU A 270 13.41 30.35 15.49
N THR A 271 13.63 29.57 16.57
CA THR A 271 14.42 30.01 17.73
C THR A 271 15.93 29.96 17.46
N PRO A 272 16.76 30.71 18.22
CA PRO A 272 18.22 30.61 18.11
C PRO A 272 18.76 29.20 18.34
N GLU A 273 18.13 28.41 19.23
CA GLU A 273 18.53 27.05 19.55
C GLU A 273 18.08 26.06 18.47
N GLY A 274 16.93 26.29 17.85
CA GLY A 274 16.32 25.38 16.88
C GLY A 274 16.68 25.64 15.42
N ARG A 275 17.17 26.84 15.08
CA ARG A 275 17.57 27.17 13.70
C ARG A 275 18.82 26.41 13.26
N THR A 276 18.97 26.27 11.95
CA THR A 276 20.14 25.67 11.31
C THR A 276 20.86 26.70 10.45
N ASP A 277 22.19 26.62 10.40
CA ASP A 277 23.02 27.45 9.52
C ASP A 277 23.20 26.82 8.12
N SER A 278 22.63 25.63 7.92
CA SER A 278 22.60 24.92 6.63
C SER A 278 21.25 25.09 5.94
N ASN A 279 21.21 25.02 4.61
CA ASN A 279 19.99 25.17 3.81
C ASN A 279 19.22 26.49 4.06
N VAL A 280 19.95 27.59 4.31
CA VAL A 280 19.36 28.92 4.51
C VAL A 280 18.73 29.40 3.20
N LEU A 281 17.41 29.57 3.20
CA LEU A 281 16.67 30.07 2.05
C LEU A 281 16.88 31.59 1.91
N LEU A 282 17.67 32.00 0.93
CA LEU A 282 17.88 33.41 0.60
C LEU A 282 16.74 33.90 -0.30
N SER A 283 15.70 34.49 0.28
CA SER A 283 14.70 35.23 -0.49
C SER A 283 15.22 36.63 -0.82
N ILE A 284 15.70 36.81 -2.06
CA ILE A 284 16.01 38.15 -2.58
C ILE A 284 14.72 38.72 -3.18
N CYS A 285 13.99 39.51 -2.39
CA CYS A 285 12.95 40.35 -2.97
C CYS A 285 13.63 41.48 -3.74
N ILE A 286 13.62 41.43 -5.07
CA ILE A 286 14.08 42.55 -5.92
C ILE A 286 12.91 43.52 -6.07
N PRO A 287 12.92 44.67 -5.37
CA PRO A 287 11.85 45.64 -5.53
C PRO A 287 11.96 46.30 -6.92
N SER A 288 10.84 46.33 -7.66
CA SER A 288 10.78 46.97 -8.97
C SER A 288 11.02 48.49 -8.88
N TYR A 289 11.80 48.97 -9.86
CA TYR A 289 12.28 50.33 -10.16
C TYR A 289 12.72 51.26 -8.99
N ASN A 290 13.99 51.67 -9.00
CA ASN A 290 14.66 52.62 -8.08
C ASN A 290 14.87 52.23 -6.60
N ARG A 291 14.35 51.10 -6.11
CA ARG A 291 14.64 50.66 -4.73
C ARG A 291 15.91 49.80 -4.61
N GLY A 292 16.30 49.07 -5.67
CA GLY A 292 17.57 48.33 -5.69
C GLY A 292 18.80 49.25 -5.55
N HIS A 293 18.75 50.43 -6.16
CA HIS A 293 19.78 51.46 -5.99
C HIS A 293 19.88 51.92 -4.52
N ARG A 294 18.76 52.20 -3.87
CA ARG A 294 18.73 52.63 -2.45
C ARG A 294 19.16 51.51 -1.48
N ALA A 295 18.84 50.26 -1.79
CA ALA A 295 19.31 49.11 -1.02
C ALA A 295 20.84 48.95 -1.13
N LEU A 296 21.38 49.08 -2.35
CA LEU A 296 22.82 49.06 -2.59
C LEU A 296 23.54 50.22 -1.88
N GLU A 297 23.00 51.44 -1.94
CA GLU A 297 23.51 52.60 -1.19
C GLU A 297 23.49 52.37 0.33
N SER A 298 22.45 51.72 0.85
CA SER A 298 22.35 51.40 2.28
C SER A 298 23.39 50.37 2.71
N VAL A 299 23.65 49.36 1.87
CA VAL A 299 24.72 48.38 2.11
C VAL A 299 26.10 49.05 2.08
N TYR A 300 26.36 49.92 1.10
CA TYR A 300 27.62 50.69 1.06
C TYR A 300 27.77 51.63 2.26
N SER A 301 26.68 52.27 2.71
CA SER A 301 26.67 53.10 3.93
C SER A 301 27.02 52.29 5.17
N LEU A 302 26.48 51.07 5.31
CA LEU A 302 26.76 50.19 6.45
C LEU A 302 28.19 49.63 6.41
N GLN A 303 28.74 49.38 5.22
CA GLN A 303 30.13 48.95 5.05
C GLN A 303 31.16 50.05 5.31
N ASN A 304 30.77 51.32 5.10
CA ASN A 304 31.63 52.49 5.31
C ASN A 304 31.51 53.13 6.70
N MET A 305 30.60 52.65 7.55
CA MET A 305 30.58 52.96 8.98
C MET A 305 31.66 52.12 9.69
N LYS A 306 32.91 52.57 9.60
CA LYS A 306 33.98 52.17 10.53
C LYS A 306 34.10 53.19 11.65
#